data_AF-A0A6H0Y055-F1
#
_entry.id   AF-A0A6H0Y055-F1
#
_cell.length_a   1.000
_cell.length_b   1.000
_cell.length_c   1.000
_cell.angle_alpha   90.00
_cell.angle_beta   90.00
_cell.angle_gamma   90.00
#
_symmetry.space_group_name_H-M   'P 1'
#
loop_
_entity.id
_entity.type
_entity.pdbx_description
1 polymer ?
#
loop_
_entity_poly.entity_id
_entity_poly.type
_entity_poly.pdbx_seq_one_letter_code
_entity_poly.pdbx_strand_id
1 'polypeptide(L)'
;MRSANRLFAAVARSSQFLEPGAPTGLTGLKTHGSPRTALLYLYNATLQKLKDLPEHSVYRQSTEALTKHRLSIIESTKPAGLAEWQQRVEPLIQQHKSAFRKEPLSSGGSEYNIVWKEGVEQKQIEGEGKRIDDEPVHREGPTTPEDLEREDKIRARYAKELKNYVPQIEAEPPLTIEQIGDIETKISAGLIEEIIEVAHSENELVSVMLENKVWEDLEEKPVEGQWAYNERDRHTSGTGLDPVS
;
A
#
# COMPACT_ATOMS: atom_id res chain seq x y z
N MET A 1 18.87 6.81 12.09
CA MET A 1 18.58 6.39 13.48
C MET A 1 17.07 6.45 13.78
N ARG A 2 16.20 5.91 12.91
CA ARG A 2 14.73 6.00 13.06
C ARG A 2 14.09 4.72 13.62
N SER A 3 14.66 3.56 13.30
CA SER A 3 14.25 2.25 13.82
C SER A 3 14.52 2.06 15.32
N ALA A 4 15.48 2.80 15.88
CA ALA A 4 16.00 2.55 17.23
C ALA A 4 14.94 2.68 18.34
N ASN A 5 14.01 3.64 18.27
CA ASN A 5 13.03 3.85 19.35
C ASN A 5 11.98 2.73 19.43
N ARG A 6 11.56 2.16 18.28
CA ARG A 6 10.68 0.98 18.24
C ARG A 6 11.46 -0.28 18.62
N LEU A 7 12.72 -0.40 18.18
CA LEU A 7 13.62 -1.51 18.53
C LEU A 7 13.93 -1.57 20.03
N PHE A 8 14.15 -0.44 20.71
CA PHE A 8 14.37 -0.44 22.17
C PHE A 8 13.12 -0.86 22.96
N ALA A 9 11.93 -0.55 22.46
CA ALA A 9 10.67 -1.08 23.02
C ALA A 9 10.49 -2.58 22.70
N ALA A 10 10.94 -3.04 21.53
CA ALA A 10 10.85 -4.43 21.06
C ALA A 10 11.76 -5.40 21.84
N VAL A 11 13.00 -5.00 22.15
CA VAL A 11 14.02 -5.87 22.80
C VAL A 11 13.57 -6.36 24.18
N ALA A 12 12.69 -5.64 24.88
CA ALA A 12 12.16 -6.07 26.17
C ALA A 12 11.00 -7.07 26.07
N ARG A 13 10.35 -7.22 24.89
CA ARG A 13 9.06 -7.89 24.73
C ARG A 13 8.87 -8.51 23.33
N SER A 14 9.77 -9.41 22.96
CA SER A 14 9.83 -10.09 21.66
C SER A 14 8.54 -10.82 21.22
N SER A 15 7.76 -11.34 22.16
CA SER A 15 6.50 -12.05 21.91
C SER A 15 5.27 -11.14 21.78
N GLN A 16 5.44 -9.82 21.86
CA GLN A 16 4.33 -8.88 21.72
C GLN A 16 4.03 -8.56 20.26
N PHE A 17 2.77 -8.16 20.05
CA PHE A 17 2.24 -7.69 18.78
C PHE A 17 2.09 -6.17 18.82
N LEU A 18 2.07 -5.55 17.66
CA LEU A 18 1.73 -4.13 17.56
C LEU A 18 0.21 -3.94 17.64
N GLU A 19 -0.23 -2.97 18.42
CA GLU A 19 -1.65 -2.65 18.53
C GLU A 19 -2.11 -1.82 17.31
N PRO A 20 -3.16 -2.26 16.59
CA PRO A 20 -3.70 -1.49 15.47
C PRO A 20 -4.15 -0.10 15.94
N GLY A 21 -3.75 0.94 15.20
CA GLY A 21 -4.11 2.33 15.53
C GLY A 21 -3.19 3.01 16.54
N ALA A 22 -2.24 2.30 17.14
CA ALA A 22 -1.24 2.89 18.03
C ALA A 22 -0.33 3.87 17.28
N PRO A 23 0.17 4.95 17.95
CA PRO A 23 1.06 5.92 17.33
C PRO A 23 2.41 5.28 16.99
N THR A 24 2.89 5.49 15.76
CA THR A 24 4.20 4.99 15.29
C THR A 24 5.37 5.90 15.70
N GLY A 25 5.07 7.10 16.22
CA GLY A 25 6.05 8.17 16.46
C GLY A 25 6.14 9.17 15.30
N LEU A 26 5.50 8.88 14.16
CA LEU A 26 5.32 9.82 13.06
C LEU A 26 3.90 10.40 13.10
N THR A 27 3.79 11.71 12.88
CA THR A 27 2.49 12.40 12.89
C THR A 27 1.65 11.95 11.69
N GLY A 28 0.41 11.54 11.94
CA GLY A 28 -0.51 11.07 10.90
C GLY A 28 -0.37 9.60 10.53
N LEU A 29 0.74 8.94 10.88
CA LEU A 29 0.98 7.53 10.56
C LEU A 29 0.67 6.63 11.76
N LYS A 30 -0.41 5.86 11.67
CA LYS A 30 -0.84 4.91 12.70
C LYS A 30 -0.41 3.49 12.37
N THR A 31 -0.24 2.68 13.40
CA THR A 31 0.13 1.26 13.25
C THR A 31 -0.95 0.51 12.49
N HIS A 32 -0.56 -0.21 11.45
CA HIS A 32 -1.45 -1.01 10.61
C HIS A 32 -1.77 -2.37 11.26
N GLY A 33 -3.01 -2.86 11.13
CA GLY A 33 -3.44 -4.11 11.78
C GLY A 33 -2.93 -5.39 11.12
N SER A 34 -2.92 -5.45 9.79
CA SER A 34 -2.46 -6.60 9.00
C SER A 34 -1.51 -6.17 7.86
N PRO A 35 -0.30 -5.67 8.19
CA PRO A 35 0.58 -5.03 7.20
C PRO A 35 1.05 -5.99 6.10
N ARG A 36 1.21 -7.29 6.42
CA ARG A 36 1.62 -8.32 5.45
C ARG A 36 0.59 -8.48 4.32
N THR A 37 -0.68 -8.69 4.67
CA THR A 37 -1.78 -8.84 3.70
C THR A 37 -1.86 -7.64 2.76
N ALA A 38 -1.74 -6.43 3.32
CA ALA A 38 -1.79 -5.17 2.58
C ALA A 38 -0.62 -5.05 1.59
N LEU A 39 0.61 -5.33 2.02
CA LEU A 39 1.78 -5.28 1.14
C LEU A 39 1.73 -6.36 0.04
N LEU A 40 1.32 -7.59 0.38
CA LEU A 40 1.13 -8.65 -0.62
C LEU A 40 0.11 -8.24 -1.68
N TYR A 41 -0.99 -7.61 -1.27
CA TYR A 41 -1.99 -7.08 -2.20
C TYR A 41 -1.42 -5.97 -3.08
N LEU A 42 -0.80 -4.94 -2.47
CA LEU A 42 -0.28 -3.78 -3.21
C LEU A 42 0.80 -4.19 -4.21
N TYR A 43 1.74 -5.04 -3.81
CA TYR A 43 2.81 -5.50 -4.71
C TYR A 43 2.31 -6.43 -5.82
N ASN A 44 1.33 -7.30 -5.55
CA ASN A 44 0.74 -8.09 -6.64
C ASN A 44 -0.07 -7.19 -7.59
N ALA A 45 -0.77 -6.19 -7.06
CA ALA A 45 -1.49 -5.21 -7.87
C ALA A 45 -0.54 -4.35 -8.71
N THR A 46 0.61 -3.91 -8.18
CA THR A 46 1.61 -3.18 -8.97
C THR A 46 2.19 -4.08 -10.06
N LEU A 47 2.58 -5.31 -9.74
CA LEU A 47 3.08 -6.27 -10.74
C LEU A 47 2.05 -6.60 -11.82
N GLN A 48 0.76 -6.62 -11.49
CA GLN A 48 -0.31 -6.79 -12.48
C GLN A 48 -0.38 -5.59 -13.43
N LYS A 49 -0.40 -4.36 -12.91
CA LYS A 49 -0.42 -3.12 -13.73
C LYS A 49 0.84 -2.94 -14.57
N LEU A 50 2.01 -3.31 -14.04
CA LEU A 50 3.29 -3.21 -14.77
C LEU A 50 3.33 -4.09 -16.04
N LYS A 51 2.48 -5.11 -16.15
CA LYS A 51 2.39 -5.95 -17.37
C LYS A 51 1.90 -5.16 -18.59
N ASP A 52 1.14 -4.09 -18.38
CA ASP A 52 0.60 -3.26 -19.45
C ASP A 52 1.67 -2.32 -20.05
N LEU A 53 2.77 -2.08 -19.32
CA LEU A 53 3.92 -1.33 -19.81
C LEU A 53 4.79 -2.19 -20.74
N PRO A 54 5.54 -1.61 -21.69
CA PRO A 54 6.43 -2.40 -22.55
C PRO A 54 7.65 -2.93 -21.79
N GLU A 55 8.15 -4.13 -22.15
CA GLU A 55 9.26 -4.82 -21.48
C GLU A 55 10.61 -4.07 -21.55
N HIS A 56 10.80 -3.22 -22.56
CA HIS A 56 12.02 -2.42 -22.72
C HIS A 56 12.03 -1.15 -21.87
N SER A 57 10.90 -0.79 -21.23
CA SER A 57 10.83 0.38 -20.36
C SER A 57 11.74 0.19 -19.15
N VAL A 58 12.69 1.10 -18.96
CA VAL A 58 13.59 1.11 -17.79
C VAL A 58 12.79 1.26 -16.50
N TYR A 59 11.71 2.04 -16.52
CA TYR A 59 10.80 2.17 -15.40
C TYR A 59 10.17 0.81 -15.04
N ARG A 60 9.65 0.06 -16.02
CA ARG A 60 9.10 -1.28 -15.78
C ARG A 60 10.15 -2.23 -15.19
N GLN A 61 11.34 -2.29 -15.77
CA GLN A 61 12.40 -3.20 -15.33
C GLN A 61 12.85 -2.91 -13.88
N SER A 62 13.06 -1.64 -13.55
CA SER A 62 13.50 -1.23 -12.21
C SER A 62 12.42 -1.46 -11.14
N THR A 63 11.17 -1.08 -11.43
CA THR A 63 10.04 -1.26 -10.51
C THR A 63 9.67 -2.71 -10.31
N GLU A 64 9.69 -3.55 -11.36
CA GLU A 64 9.48 -4.99 -11.23
C GLU A 64 10.57 -5.63 -10.36
N ALA A 65 11.84 -5.30 -10.59
CA ALA A 65 12.95 -5.85 -9.80
C ALA A 65 12.83 -5.47 -8.32
N LEU A 66 12.55 -4.20 -8.03
CA LEU A 66 12.37 -3.70 -6.67
C LEU A 66 11.16 -4.37 -5.99
N THR A 67 10.03 -4.43 -6.68
CA THR A 67 8.79 -5.01 -6.16
C THR A 67 8.95 -6.50 -5.88
N LYS A 68 9.52 -7.27 -6.80
CA LYS A 68 9.78 -8.71 -6.61
C LYS A 68 10.72 -8.97 -5.43
N HIS A 69 11.76 -8.15 -5.28
CA HIS A 69 12.67 -8.25 -4.14
C HIS A 69 11.95 -8.03 -2.80
N ARG A 70 11.16 -6.95 -2.69
CA ARG A 70 10.38 -6.65 -1.47
C ARG A 70 9.32 -7.71 -1.20
N LEU A 71 8.64 -8.18 -2.24
CA LEU A 71 7.66 -9.25 -2.14
C LEU A 71 8.28 -10.53 -1.58
N SER A 72 9.45 -10.95 -2.09
CA SER A 72 10.18 -12.12 -1.59
C SER A 72 10.51 -12.02 -0.10
N ILE A 73 10.93 -10.84 0.38
CA ILE A 73 11.20 -10.61 1.81
C ILE A 73 9.93 -10.84 2.64
N ILE A 74 8.78 -10.33 2.20
CA ILE A 74 7.51 -10.41 2.94
C ILE A 74 6.90 -11.81 2.89
N GLU A 75 7.07 -12.52 1.77
CA GLU A 75 6.67 -13.92 1.63
C GLU A 75 7.48 -14.83 2.57
N SER A 76 8.76 -14.50 2.82
CA SER A 76 9.63 -15.28 3.72
C SER A 76 9.20 -15.23 5.19
N THR A 77 8.51 -14.17 5.61
CA THR A 77 8.07 -13.97 7.01
C THR A 77 6.63 -14.42 7.21
N LYS A 78 6.43 -15.43 8.06
CA LYS A 78 5.12 -16.05 8.30
C LYS A 78 4.68 -15.86 9.76
N PRO A 79 3.46 -15.37 10.03
CA PRO A 79 2.95 -15.29 11.39
C PRO A 79 2.61 -16.70 11.91
N ALA A 80 2.66 -16.86 13.23
CA ALA A 80 2.20 -18.08 13.89
C ALA A 80 0.69 -18.27 13.67
N GLY A 81 0.25 -19.50 13.41
CA GLY A 81 -1.18 -19.82 13.23
C GLY A 81 -1.78 -19.47 11.85
N LEU A 82 -0.96 -19.04 10.88
CA LEU A 82 -1.42 -18.70 9.53
C LEU A 82 -2.16 -19.86 8.84
N ALA A 83 -1.60 -21.08 8.94
CA ALA A 83 -2.18 -22.26 8.28
C ALA A 83 -3.54 -22.65 8.88
N GLU A 84 -3.68 -22.55 10.20
CA GLU A 84 -4.93 -22.82 10.91
C GLU A 84 -5.99 -21.76 10.56
N TRP A 85 -5.59 -20.50 10.48
CA TRP A 85 -6.46 -19.40 10.04
C TRP A 85 -6.93 -19.61 8.59
N GLN A 86 -6.03 -19.97 7.66
CA GLN A 86 -6.40 -20.27 6.28
C GLN A 86 -7.42 -21.41 6.18
N GLN A 87 -7.25 -22.47 6.97
CA GLN A 87 -8.22 -23.58 7.02
C GLN A 87 -9.59 -23.16 7.55
N ARG A 88 -9.63 -22.25 8.54
CA ARG A 88 -10.88 -21.74 9.12
C ARG A 88 -11.62 -20.81 8.17
N VAL A 89 -10.89 -19.99 7.41
CA VAL A 89 -11.45 -19.00 6.49
C VAL A 89 -11.83 -19.62 5.13
N GLU A 90 -11.19 -20.72 4.75
CA GLU A 90 -11.48 -21.49 3.53
C GLU A 90 -12.98 -21.71 3.24
N PRO A 91 -13.80 -22.27 4.16
CA PRO A 91 -15.24 -22.46 3.92
C PRO A 91 -15.99 -21.13 3.71
N LEU A 92 -15.59 -20.06 4.39
CA LEU A 92 -16.21 -18.73 4.24
C LEU A 92 -15.93 -18.15 2.84
N ILE A 93 -14.71 -18.33 2.33
CA ILE A 93 -14.36 -17.90 0.97
C ILE A 93 -15.18 -18.68 -0.08
N GLN A 94 -15.38 -19.98 0.15
CA GLN A 94 -16.16 -20.82 -0.76
C GLN A 94 -17.64 -20.42 -0.77
N GLN A 95 -18.20 -20.13 0.41
CA GLN A 95 -19.56 -19.59 0.54
C GLN A 95 -19.71 -18.23 -0.17
N HIS A 96 -18.70 -17.37 -0.05
CA HIS A 96 -18.69 -16.02 -0.59
C HIS A 96 -17.74 -15.86 -1.79
N LYS A 97 -17.81 -16.77 -2.76
CA LYS A 97 -16.97 -16.77 -3.97
C LYS A 97 -17.12 -15.51 -4.82
N SER A 98 -18.25 -14.82 -4.73
CA SER A 98 -18.48 -13.52 -5.39
C SER A 98 -17.69 -12.39 -4.72
N ALA A 99 -17.51 -12.44 -3.40
CA ALA A 99 -16.85 -11.39 -2.62
C ALA A 99 -15.33 -11.48 -2.65
N PHE A 100 -14.77 -12.70 -2.68
CA PHE A 100 -13.33 -12.92 -2.49
C PHE A 100 -12.66 -13.57 -3.69
N ARG A 101 -11.39 -13.23 -3.89
CA ARG A 101 -10.45 -13.95 -4.76
C ARG A 101 -9.25 -14.41 -3.93
N LYS A 102 -8.69 -15.57 -4.28
CA LYS A 102 -7.45 -16.08 -3.72
C LYS A 102 -6.32 -15.76 -4.69
N GLU A 103 -5.29 -15.11 -4.20
CA GLU A 103 -4.08 -14.83 -4.96
C GLU A 103 -2.96 -15.75 -4.44
N PRO A 104 -2.39 -16.64 -5.26
CA PRO A 104 -1.27 -17.48 -4.83
C PRO A 104 -0.03 -16.62 -4.56
N LEU A 105 0.83 -17.07 -3.64
CA LEU A 105 2.14 -16.43 -3.44
C LEU A 105 3.06 -16.72 -4.63
N SER A 106 3.97 -15.79 -4.92
CA SER A 106 4.97 -15.93 -6.00
C SER A 106 5.94 -17.09 -5.71
N SER A 107 6.20 -17.40 -4.45
CA SER A 107 7.05 -18.51 -4.00
C SER A 107 6.47 -19.92 -4.27
N GLY A 108 5.29 -20.05 -4.87
CA GLY A 108 4.75 -21.34 -5.34
C GLY A 108 4.30 -22.32 -4.24
N GLY A 109 3.98 -21.81 -3.05
CA GLY A 109 3.48 -22.61 -1.92
C GLY A 109 1.95 -22.80 -1.90
N SER A 110 1.46 -23.53 -0.89
CA SER A 110 0.01 -23.67 -0.60
C SER A 110 -0.61 -22.42 0.03
N GLU A 111 0.20 -21.42 0.36
CA GLU A 111 -0.23 -20.17 0.95
C GLU A 111 -0.85 -19.27 -0.11
N TYR A 112 -1.90 -18.55 0.28
CA TYR A 112 -2.56 -17.58 -0.58
C TYR A 112 -2.91 -16.31 0.21
N ASN A 113 -2.95 -15.19 -0.50
CA ASN A 113 -3.52 -13.95 0.00
C ASN A 113 -5.02 -13.91 -0.32
N ILE A 114 -5.82 -13.36 0.60
CA ILE A 114 -7.26 -13.17 0.41
C ILE A 114 -7.48 -11.73 0.00
N VAL A 115 -8.08 -11.53 -1.17
CA VAL A 115 -8.33 -10.19 -1.72
C VAL A 115 -9.81 -10.03 -2.01
N TRP A 116 -10.36 -8.88 -1.66
CA TRP A 116 -11.73 -8.51 -2.02
C TRP A 116 -11.84 -8.29 -3.53
N LYS A 117 -12.90 -8.82 -4.13
CA LYS A 117 -13.21 -8.55 -5.54
C LYS A 117 -13.83 -7.15 -5.65
N GLU A 118 -13.29 -6.40 -6.59
CA GLU A 118 -13.74 -5.05 -6.91
C GLU A 118 -15.19 -5.09 -7.43
N GLY A 119 -16.05 -4.19 -6.94
CA GLY A 119 -17.46 -4.08 -7.35
C GLY A 119 -18.50 -4.83 -6.50
N VAL A 120 -18.10 -5.46 -5.40
CA VAL A 120 -19.05 -6.08 -4.44
C VAL A 120 -19.72 -5.01 -3.58
N GLU A 121 -18.98 -4.00 -3.13
CA GLU A 121 -19.52 -2.86 -2.37
C GLU A 121 -20.41 -1.94 -3.24
N GLN A 122 -20.00 -1.62 -4.48
CA GLN A 122 -20.75 -0.68 -5.33
C GLN A 122 -22.10 -1.23 -5.82
N LYS A 123 -22.16 -2.48 -6.28
CA LYS A 123 -23.39 -3.05 -6.86
C LYS A 123 -24.48 -3.39 -5.83
N GLN A 124 -24.10 -3.64 -4.57
CA GLN A 124 -25.07 -4.02 -3.53
C GLN A 124 -25.67 -2.82 -2.80
N ILE A 125 -24.95 -1.69 -2.72
CA ILE A 125 -25.50 -0.43 -2.20
C ILE A 125 -26.50 0.18 -3.20
N GLU A 126 -26.26 0.05 -4.51
CA GLU A 126 -27.19 0.53 -5.55
C GLU A 126 -28.39 -0.39 -5.78
N GLY A 127 -28.29 -1.66 -5.41
CA GLY A 127 -29.24 -2.71 -5.80
C GLY A 127 -30.53 -2.80 -4.96
N GLU A 128 -30.53 -2.33 -3.71
CA GLU A 128 -31.70 -2.44 -2.83
C GLU A 128 -31.90 -1.18 -1.97
N GLY A 129 -32.77 -0.28 -2.46
CA GLY A 129 -33.64 0.52 -1.59
C GLY A 129 -33.15 1.91 -1.15
N LYS A 130 -33.63 2.93 -1.88
CA LYS A 130 -33.51 4.39 -1.69
C LYS A 130 -32.14 4.99 -2.05
N ARG A 131 -32.15 5.62 -3.22
CA ARG A 131 -31.34 6.78 -3.55
C ARG A 131 -31.20 7.70 -2.32
N ILE A 132 -29.97 8.01 -1.91
CA ILE A 132 -29.65 9.03 -0.89
C ILE A 132 -30.29 10.38 -1.27
N ASP A 133 -30.52 10.56 -2.57
CA ASP A 133 -31.14 11.67 -3.26
C ASP A 133 -32.67 11.86 -3.02
N ASP A 134 -33.36 10.91 -2.37
CA ASP A 134 -34.77 11.04 -1.98
C ASP A 134 -34.99 11.57 -0.55
N GLU A 135 -33.93 11.74 0.26
CA GLU A 135 -34.00 12.45 1.55
C GLU A 135 -33.68 13.94 1.36
N PRO A 136 -34.42 14.86 2.02
CA PRO A 136 -34.13 16.28 1.92
C PRO A 136 -32.71 16.55 2.41
N VAL A 137 -31.83 16.94 1.47
CA VAL A 137 -30.45 17.32 1.77
C VAL A 137 -30.48 18.57 2.66
N HIS A 138 -30.33 18.39 3.97
CA HIS A 138 -30.08 19.49 4.88
C HIS A 138 -28.65 20.01 4.62
N ARG A 139 -28.53 21.26 4.14
CA ARG A 139 -27.25 21.90 3.79
C ARG A 139 -26.35 22.18 5.00
N GLU A 140 -26.90 22.11 6.19
CA GLU A 140 -26.21 22.25 7.47
C GLU A 140 -26.67 21.05 8.30
N GLY A 141 -25.74 20.35 8.97
CA GLY A 141 -26.04 19.12 9.71
C GLY A 141 -27.11 19.28 10.81
N PRO A 142 -27.31 18.28 11.66
CA PRO A 142 -28.42 18.25 12.63
C PRO A 142 -28.52 19.52 13.47
N THR A 143 -29.58 20.30 13.27
CA THR A 143 -29.84 21.54 14.01
C THR A 143 -30.65 21.32 15.29
N THR A 144 -31.37 20.20 15.40
CA THR A 144 -32.17 19.86 16.57
C THR A 144 -31.78 18.50 17.17
N PRO A 145 -32.02 18.26 18.48
CA PRO A 145 -31.83 16.94 19.09
C PRO A 145 -32.63 15.82 18.41
N GLU A 146 -33.83 16.14 17.88
CA GLU A 146 -34.66 15.17 17.16
C GLU A 146 -34.06 14.79 15.79
N ASP A 147 -33.41 15.74 15.11
CA ASP A 147 -32.71 15.48 13.85
C ASP A 147 -31.49 14.59 14.08
N LEU A 148 -30.73 14.82 15.17
CA LEU A 148 -29.60 13.96 15.58
C LEU A 148 -30.06 12.51 15.78
N GLU A 149 -31.14 12.30 16.54
CA GLU A 149 -31.66 10.94 16.75
C GLU A 149 -32.13 10.26 15.47
N ARG A 150 -32.72 11.03 14.54
CA ARG A 150 -33.17 10.51 13.25
C ARG A 150 -31.96 10.06 12.42
N GLU A 151 -30.94 10.90 12.31
CA GLU A 151 -29.69 10.56 11.63
C GLU A 151 -28.98 9.37 12.28
N ASP A 152 -28.91 9.30 13.60
CA ASP A 152 -28.31 8.17 14.31
C ASP A 152 -29.06 6.87 14.06
N LYS A 153 -30.40 6.91 14.02
CA LYS A 153 -31.23 5.75 13.66
C LYS A 153 -31.00 5.32 12.21
N ILE A 154 -30.90 6.27 11.29
CA ILE A 154 -30.59 6.02 9.86
C ILE A 154 -29.20 5.38 9.74
N ARG A 155 -28.18 5.98 10.36
CA ARG A 155 -26.80 5.50 10.38
C ARG A 155 -26.70 4.11 10.99
N ALA A 156 -27.44 3.85 12.08
CA ALA A 156 -27.48 2.53 12.72
C ALA A 156 -28.17 1.47 11.85
N ARG A 157 -29.24 1.83 11.11
CA ARG A 157 -29.88 0.93 10.14
C ARG A 157 -28.93 0.58 9.00
N TYR A 158 -28.36 1.60 8.35
CA TYR A 158 -27.37 1.40 7.29
C TYR A 158 -26.20 0.55 7.79
N ALA A 159 -25.63 0.83 8.96
CA ALA A 159 -24.55 0.04 9.53
C ALA A 159 -24.93 -1.43 9.77
N LYS A 160 -26.20 -1.70 10.09
CA LYS A 160 -26.72 -3.06 10.27
C LYS A 160 -26.93 -3.77 8.92
N GLU A 161 -27.47 -3.08 7.93
CA GLU A 161 -27.67 -3.59 6.57
C GLU A 161 -26.32 -3.91 5.91
N LEU A 162 -25.36 -2.99 5.97
CA LEU A 162 -23.99 -3.19 5.49
C LEU A 162 -23.33 -4.46 6.06
N LYS A 163 -23.51 -4.74 7.35
CA LYS A 163 -22.99 -5.96 8.00
C LYS A 163 -23.58 -7.25 7.44
N ASN A 164 -24.81 -7.21 6.92
CA ASN A 164 -25.45 -8.39 6.34
C ASN A 164 -24.92 -8.67 4.93
N TYR A 165 -24.52 -7.63 4.20
CA TYR A 165 -24.04 -7.74 2.82
C TYR A 165 -22.54 -8.01 2.73
N VAL A 166 -21.74 -7.40 3.60
CA VAL A 166 -20.28 -7.53 3.60
C VAL A 166 -19.87 -8.73 4.45
N PRO A 167 -19.42 -9.86 3.85
CA PRO A 167 -18.99 -11.02 4.60
C PRO A 167 -17.77 -10.69 5.46
N GLN A 168 -17.92 -10.72 6.78
CA GLN A 168 -16.82 -10.42 7.69
C GLN A 168 -15.88 -11.63 7.81
N ILE A 169 -14.63 -11.45 7.39
CA ILE A 169 -13.55 -12.43 7.59
C ILE A 169 -12.72 -12.03 8.81
N GLU A 170 -12.29 -13.03 9.58
CA GLU A 170 -11.32 -12.85 10.67
C GLU A 170 -10.01 -12.27 10.12
N ALA A 171 -9.46 -11.24 10.76
CA ALA A 171 -8.17 -10.68 10.35
C ALA A 171 -7.03 -11.73 10.40
N GLU A 172 -6.04 -11.58 9.50
CA GLU A 172 -4.83 -12.42 9.54
C GLU A 172 -4.17 -12.31 10.92
N PRO A 173 -3.61 -13.41 11.47
CA PRO A 173 -2.82 -13.35 12.69
C PRO A 173 -1.71 -12.28 12.58
N PRO A 174 -1.55 -11.41 13.60
CA PRO A 174 -0.57 -10.33 13.54
C PRO A 174 0.86 -10.87 13.55
N LEU A 175 1.76 -10.14 12.90
CA LEU A 175 3.20 -10.39 12.98
C LEU A 175 3.74 -9.97 14.34
N THR A 176 4.74 -10.70 14.85
CA THR A 176 5.44 -10.28 16.06
C THR A 176 6.30 -9.06 15.78
N ILE A 177 6.63 -8.29 16.81
CA ILE A 177 7.47 -7.10 16.65
C ILE A 177 8.85 -7.45 16.07
N GLU A 178 9.42 -8.59 16.44
CA GLU A 178 10.71 -9.06 15.87
C GLU A 178 10.60 -9.32 14.36
N GLN A 179 9.54 -10.01 13.92
CA GLN A 179 9.32 -10.26 12.50
C GLN A 179 9.17 -8.96 11.71
N ILE A 180 8.50 -7.97 12.28
CA ILE A 180 8.36 -6.64 11.66
C ILE A 180 9.71 -5.93 11.60
N GLY A 181 10.50 -5.97 12.67
CA GLY A 181 11.85 -5.39 12.71
C GLY A 181 12.80 -6.05 11.69
N ASP A 182 12.68 -7.36 11.49
CA ASP A 182 13.43 -8.09 10.47
C ASP A 182 13.04 -7.65 9.05
N ILE A 183 11.74 -7.45 8.78
CA ILE A 183 11.26 -6.93 7.49
C ILE A 183 11.79 -5.51 7.26
N GLU A 184 11.66 -4.63 8.24
CA GLU A 184 12.13 -3.24 8.17
C GLU A 184 13.64 -3.18 7.91
N THR A 185 14.42 -4.06 8.57
CA THR A 185 15.87 -4.15 8.38
C THR A 185 16.23 -4.68 6.99
N LYS A 186 15.58 -5.76 6.53
CA LYS A 186 15.85 -6.34 5.20
C LYS A 186 15.48 -5.41 4.05
N ILE A 187 14.38 -4.66 4.18
CA ILE A 187 13.94 -3.69 3.16
C ILE A 187 14.73 -2.38 3.28
N SER A 188 15.18 -2.01 4.48
CA SER A 188 16.00 -0.82 4.75
C SER A 188 15.37 0.49 4.22
N ALA A 189 14.04 0.61 4.29
CA ALA A 189 13.30 1.75 3.72
C ALA A 189 12.38 2.47 4.73
N GLY A 190 12.65 2.35 6.03
CA GLY A 190 11.82 2.96 7.09
C GLY A 190 10.94 1.95 7.81
N LEU A 191 9.87 2.45 8.44
CA LEU A 191 8.87 1.63 9.13
C LEU A 191 7.99 0.87 8.13
N ILE A 192 7.42 -0.26 8.55
CA ILE A 192 6.53 -1.04 7.69
C ILE A 192 5.31 -0.25 7.19
N GLU A 193 4.83 0.71 8.00
CA GLU A 193 3.74 1.60 7.62
C GLU A 193 4.14 2.59 6.51
N GLU A 194 5.36 3.15 6.53
CA GLU A 194 5.88 3.99 5.44
C GLU A 194 6.04 3.16 4.15
N ILE A 195 6.48 1.90 4.29
CA ILE A 195 6.62 1.00 3.14
C ILE A 195 5.27 0.73 2.47
N ILE A 196 4.17 0.66 3.24
CA ILE A 196 2.80 0.53 2.71
C ILE A 196 2.41 1.79 1.93
N GLU A 197 2.65 2.99 2.47
CA GLU A 197 2.34 4.25 1.78
C GLU A 197 3.12 4.39 0.48
N VAL A 198 4.40 4.00 0.48
CA VAL A 198 5.24 3.96 -0.73
C VAL A 198 4.70 2.95 -1.74
N ALA A 199 4.31 1.75 -1.31
CA ALA A 199 3.74 0.74 -2.20
C ALA A 199 2.40 1.18 -2.83
N HIS A 200 1.58 1.91 -2.07
CA HIS A 200 0.35 2.51 -2.57
C HIS A 200 0.65 3.60 -3.61
N SER A 201 1.54 4.52 -3.28
CA SER A 201 1.96 5.61 -4.17
C SER A 201 2.56 5.08 -5.47
N GLU A 202 3.34 3.99 -5.40
CA GLU A 202 3.89 3.32 -6.58
C GLU A 202 2.76 2.72 -7.45
N ASN A 203 1.73 2.12 -6.83
CA ASN A 203 0.59 1.58 -7.57
C ASN A 203 -0.21 2.64 -8.32
N GLU A 204 -0.38 3.81 -7.72
CA GLU A 204 -0.99 4.97 -8.38
C GLU A 204 -0.06 5.51 -9.47
N LEU A 205 1.23 5.66 -9.18
CA LEU A 205 2.23 6.15 -10.11
C LEU A 205 2.29 5.31 -11.39
N VAL A 206 2.22 3.99 -11.30
CA VAL A 206 2.19 3.11 -12.49
C VAL A 206 1.03 3.47 -13.42
N SER A 207 -0.12 3.85 -12.86
CA SER A 207 -1.31 4.25 -13.64
C SER A 207 -1.04 5.57 -14.37
N VAL A 208 -0.43 6.53 -13.68
CA VAL A 208 -0.01 7.83 -14.26
C VAL A 208 1.07 7.63 -15.33
N MET A 209 2.06 6.78 -15.08
CA MET A 209 3.11 6.49 -16.06
C MET A 209 2.54 5.83 -17.32
N LEU A 210 1.52 4.98 -17.16
CA LEU A 210 0.84 4.33 -18.28
C LEU A 210 0.12 5.34 -19.17
N GLU A 211 -0.56 6.31 -18.56
CA GLU A 211 -1.24 7.40 -19.28
C GLU A 211 -0.24 8.32 -20.01
N ASN A 212 0.87 8.67 -19.36
CA ASN A 212 1.86 9.62 -19.89
C ASN A 212 2.94 9.00 -20.79
N LYS A 213 2.98 7.66 -20.91
CA LYS A 213 3.89 6.92 -21.79
C LYS A 213 5.36 7.37 -21.72
N VAL A 214 5.88 7.52 -20.50
CA VAL A 214 7.22 8.06 -20.22
C VAL A 214 8.40 7.28 -20.83
N TRP A 215 8.13 6.13 -21.45
CA TRP A 215 9.11 5.31 -22.16
C TRP A 215 9.25 5.66 -23.65
N GLU A 216 8.39 6.55 -24.17
CA GLU A 216 8.53 7.07 -25.53
C GLU A 216 9.64 8.14 -25.60
N ASP A 217 10.07 8.45 -26.82
CA ASP A 217 11.08 9.49 -27.06
C ASP A 217 10.56 10.86 -26.62
N LEU A 218 11.49 11.78 -26.32
CA LEU A 218 11.18 13.17 -25.97
C LEU A 218 10.22 13.80 -26.99
N GLU A 219 9.07 14.29 -26.51
CA GLU A 219 8.09 15.01 -27.34
C GLU A 219 8.71 16.26 -27.97
N GLU A 220 9.53 16.98 -27.21
CA GLU A 220 10.24 18.19 -27.65
C GLU A 220 11.73 18.07 -27.35
N LYS A 221 12.56 18.24 -28.39
CA LYS A 221 14.01 18.33 -28.22
C LYS A 221 14.36 19.72 -27.69
N PRO A 222 15.31 19.84 -26.76
CA PRO A 222 15.71 21.13 -26.24
C PRO A 222 16.29 22.01 -27.35
N VAL A 223 15.98 23.30 -27.31
CA VAL A 223 16.60 24.31 -28.18
C VAL A 223 18.09 24.38 -27.88
N GLU A 224 18.92 24.58 -28.91
CA GLU A 224 20.36 24.74 -28.73
C GLU A 224 20.65 25.89 -27.75
N GLY A 225 21.47 25.62 -26.74
CA GLY A 225 21.79 26.58 -25.68
C GLY A 225 20.83 26.63 -24.48
N GLN A 226 19.67 25.95 -24.51
CA GLN A 226 18.70 25.92 -23.39
C GLN A 226 19.32 25.46 -22.07
N TRP A 227 20.20 24.47 -22.13
CA TRP A 227 20.89 23.89 -20.96
C TRP A 227 22.37 24.30 -20.87
N ALA A 228 22.79 25.31 -21.64
CA ALA A 228 24.12 25.89 -21.49
C ALA A 228 24.13 26.83 -20.28
N TYR A 229 24.55 26.32 -19.12
CA TYR A 229 24.77 27.14 -17.95
C TYR A 229 26.16 27.77 -17.99
N ASN A 230 26.34 28.89 -17.30
CA ASN A 230 27.63 29.58 -17.22
C ASN A 230 28.67 28.68 -16.52
N GLU A 231 29.40 27.88 -17.29
CA GLU A 231 30.55 27.12 -16.82
C GLU A 231 31.54 28.10 -16.20
N ARG A 232 31.75 27.98 -14.89
CA ARG A 232 32.84 28.70 -14.22
C ARG A 232 34.12 27.90 -14.40
N ASP A 233 34.63 27.84 -15.63
CA ASP A 233 36.01 27.42 -15.91
C ASP A 233 36.98 28.55 -15.49
N ARG A 234 37.03 28.82 -14.18
CA ARG A 234 38.06 29.67 -13.57
C ARG A 234 38.80 28.86 -12.52
N HIS A 235 40.10 28.71 -12.78
CA HIS A 235 41.18 28.07 -11.98
C HIS A 235 41.36 26.57 -12.29
N THR A 236 42.44 26.13 -12.95
CA THR A 236 43.84 26.51 -12.77
C THR A 236 44.61 26.61 -14.10
N SER A 237 45.06 27.81 -14.48
CA SER A 237 46.16 27.94 -15.43
C SER A 237 47.41 27.37 -14.79
N GLY A 238 47.92 26.25 -15.30
CA GLY A 238 49.18 25.68 -14.87
C GLY A 238 50.27 26.74 -14.91
N THR A 239 50.89 27.00 -13.77
CA THR A 239 52.16 27.70 -13.68
C THR A 239 53.23 26.82 -14.35
N GLY A 240 53.34 26.93 -15.68
CA GLY A 240 54.53 26.56 -16.42
C GLY A 240 55.61 27.58 -16.12
N LEU A 241 56.54 27.22 -15.24
CA LEU A 241 57.83 27.89 -15.15
C LEU A 241 58.61 27.58 -16.44
N ASP A 242 58.76 28.56 -17.31
CA ASP A 242 59.68 28.47 -18.45
C ASP A 242 61.14 28.46 -17.95
N PRO A 243 62.02 27.61 -18.51
CA PRO A 243 63.43 27.57 -18.13
C PRO A 243 64.18 28.76 -18.73
N VAL A 244 64.91 29.45 -17.85
CA VAL A 244 65.82 30.56 -18.15
C VAL A 244 66.83 30.18 -19.24
N SER A 245 66.99 31.06 -20.24
CA SER A 245 68.18 31.16 -21.09
C SER A 245 68.81 32.53 -20.89
#